data_AF-A0A525I9T2-F1
#
_entry.id   AF-A0A525I9T2-F1
#
_cell.length_a   1.000
_cell.length_b   1.000
_cell.length_c   1.000
_cell.angle_alpha   90.00
_cell.angle_beta   90.00
_cell.angle_gamma   90.00
#
_symmetry.space_group_name_H-M   'P 1'
#
loop_
_entity.id
_entity.type
_entity.pdbx_description
1 polymer ?
#
loop_
_entity_poly.entity_id
_entity_poly.type
_entity_poly.pdbx_seq_one_letter_code
_entity_poly.pdbx_strand_id
1 'polypeptide(L)'
;MFDWLKTERRERRRRVRLDRKYLEARSRRFLKIYLDADKTRKPQFYRAVDEASKRCQPSESGLPPSELEDAQIAEATSRAAMKIVLERTALKKDGRLGDFLTDAYATVGIAYHRAAGVYTMDKEMQELGTAAVHLLTMATSYKNAQKNGGPV
;
A
#
# COMPACT_ATOMS: atom_id res chain seq x y z
N MET A 1 28.67 -8.14 -14.35
CA MET A 1 27.26 -8.60 -14.37
C MET A 1 26.81 -9.26 -13.05
N PHE A 2 27.59 -10.16 -12.43
CA PHE A 2 27.20 -10.83 -11.17
C PHE A 2 27.12 -9.93 -9.92
N ASP A 3 27.89 -8.84 -9.86
CA ASP A 3 27.96 -8.01 -8.65
C ASP A 3 26.75 -7.08 -8.50
N TRP A 4 26.21 -6.58 -9.61
CA TRP A 4 24.97 -5.79 -9.63
C TRP A 4 23.75 -6.60 -9.17
N LEU A 5 23.62 -7.86 -9.61
CA LEU A 5 22.55 -8.77 -9.15
C LEU A 5 22.61 -9.05 -7.64
N LYS A 6 23.83 -9.12 -7.05
CA LYS A 6 24.00 -9.27 -5.60
C LYS A 6 23.58 -8.01 -4.86
N THR A 7 23.90 -6.84 -5.41
CA THR A 7 23.50 -5.53 -4.85
C THR A 7 21.98 -5.37 -4.87
N GLU A 8 21.33 -5.66 -6.00
CA GLU A 8 19.88 -5.59 -6.14
C GLU A 8 19.15 -6.54 -5.19
N ARG A 9 19.64 -7.79 -5.05
CA ARG A 9 19.13 -8.73 -4.05
C ARG A 9 19.27 -8.21 -2.62
N ARG A 10 20.40 -7.57 -2.30
CA ARG A 10 20.65 -6.99 -0.97
C ARG A 10 19.71 -5.82 -0.69
N GLU A 11 19.47 -4.97 -1.67
CA GLU A 11 18.52 -3.86 -1.57
C GLU A 11 17.08 -4.36 -1.40
N ARG A 12 16.66 -5.36 -2.19
CA ARG A 12 15.34 -5.99 -2.03
C ARG A 12 15.17 -6.57 -0.62
N ARG A 13 16.17 -7.29 -0.09
CA ARG A 13 16.13 -7.79 1.30
C ARG A 13 16.05 -6.67 2.34
N ARG A 14 16.72 -5.54 2.10
CA ARG A 14 16.61 -4.35 2.98
C ARG A 14 15.20 -3.77 2.95
N ARG A 15 14.59 -3.63 1.77
CA ARG A 15 13.19 -3.19 1.62
C ARG A 15 12.24 -4.08 2.40
N VAL A 16 12.32 -5.40 2.21
CA VAL A 16 11.49 -6.38 2.94
C VAL A 16 11.65 -6.25 4.45
N ARG A 17 12.87 -6.05 4.96
CA ARG A 17 13.10 -5.86 6.40
C ARG A 17 12.44 -4.60 6.94
N LEU A 18 12.47 -3.50 6.20
CA LEU A 18 11.80 -2.26 6.60
C LEU A 18 10.27 -2.43 6.62
N ASP A 19 9.73 -3.12 5.62
CA ASP A 19 8.29 -3.40 5.56
C ASP A 19 7.83 -4.28 6.72
N ARG A 20 8.58 -5.35 7.03
CA ARG A 20 8.30 -6.18 8.22
C ARG A 20 8.32 -5.35 9.50
N LYS A 21 9.28 -4.41 9.63
CA LYS A 21 9.42 -3.58 10.82
C LYS A 21 8.29 -2.57 11.00
N TYR A 22 7.83 -1.94 9.93
CA TYR A 22 6.95 -0.76 10.04
C TYR A 22 5.55 -0.96 9.47
N LEU A 23 5.37 -1.85 8.50
CA LEU A 23 4.12 -2.02 7.76
C LEU A 23 3.39 -3.31 8.10
N GLU A 24 4.11 -4.42 8.29
CA GLU A 24 3.52 -5.77 8.36
C GLU A 24 2.43 -5.88 9.44
N ALA A 25 2.76 -5.58 10.70
CA ALA A 25 1.81 -5.72 11.80
C ALA A 25 0.56 -4.85 11.62
N ARG A 26 0.74 -3.64 11.08
CA ARG A 26 -0.35 -2.69 10.79
C ARG A 26 -1.24 -3.19 9.67
N SER A 27 -0.65 -3.65 8.57
CA SER A 27 -1.36 -4.20 7.42
C SER A 27 -2.14 -5.47 7.80
N ARG A 28 -1.52 -6.39 8.55
CA ARG A 28 -2.19 -7.59 9.08
C ARG A 28 -3.40 -7.23 9.94
N ARG A 29 -3.25 -6.25 10.85
CA ARG A 29 -4.34 -5.76 11.69
C ARG A 29 -5.47 -5.16 10.85
N PHE A 30 -5.14 -4.30 9.88
CA PHE A 30 -6.12 -3.68 8.99
C PHE A 30 -6.95 -4.72 8.23
N LEU A 31 -6.26 -5.68 7.59
CA LEU A 31 -6.87 -6.72 6.80
C LEU A 31 -7.74 -7.64 7.64
N LYS A 32 -7.30 -7.99 8.86
CA LYS A 32 -8.12 -8.76 9.79
C LYS A 32 -9.45 -8.05 10.11
N ILE A 33 -9.37 -6.77 10.50
CA ILE A 33 -10.58 -6.00 10.83
C ILE A 33 -11.47 -5.82 9.59
N TYR A 34 -10.90 -5.67 8.40
CA TYR A 34 -11.64 -5.63 7.14
C TYR A 34 -12.41 -6.93 6.86
N LEU A 35 -11.78 -8.08 7.08
CA LEU A 35 -12.41 -9.40 6.88
C LEU A 35 -13.57 -9.61 7.85
N ASP A 36 -13.41 -9.16 9.10
CA ASP A 36 -14.43 -9.22 10.14
C ASP A 36 -15.53 -8.15 9.99
N ALA A 37 -15.35 -7.17 9.10
CA ALA A 37 -16.30 -6.08 8.91
C ALA A 37 -17.53 -6.52 8.12
N ASP A 38 -18.71 -6.12 8.60
CA ASP A 38 -19.96 -6.28 7.87
C ASP A 38 -20.02 -5.42 6.59
N LYS A 39 -21.04 -5.68 5.76
CA LYS A 39 -21.24 -4.98 4.49
C LYS A 39 -21.39 -3.46 4.64
N THR A 40 -21.89 -2.96 5.77
CA THR A 40 -22.07 -1.51 6.02
C THR A 40 -20.77 -0.82 6.39
N ARG A 41 -19.83 -1.55 7.01
CA ARG A 41 -18.53 -1.03 7.44
C ARG A 41 -17.44 -1.12 6.37
N LYS A 42 -17.49 -2.13 5.47
CA LYS A 42 -16.53 -2.30 4.37
C LYS A 42 -16.30 -1.05 3.50
N PRO A 43 -17.32 -0.23 3.18
CA PRO A 43 -17.13 1.06 2.50
C PRO A 43 -16.10 1.99 3.14
N GLN A 44 -15.96 2.00 4.47
CA GLN A 44 -14.99 2.86 5.17
C GLN A 44 -13.54 2.43 4.85
N PHE A 45 -13.29 1.13 4.76
CA PHE A 45 -11.99 0.57 4.38
C PHE A 45 -11.65 0.92 2.94
N TYR A 46 -12.61 0.76 2.02
CA TYR A 46 -12.42 1.12 0.62
C TYR A 46 -12.08 2.60 0.45
N ARG A 47 -12.80 3.50 1.14
CA ARG A 47 -12.51 4.94 1.11
C ARG A 47 -11.11 5.24 1.63
N ALA A 48 -10.74 4.67 2.78
CA ALA A 48 -9.41 4.90 3.38
C ALA A 48 -8.26 4.41 2.50
N VAL A 49 -8.39 3.21 1.90
CA VAL A 49 -7.37 2.65 1.02
C VAL A 49 -7.25 3.42 -0.29
N ASP A 50 -8.38 3.80 -0.92
CA ASP A 50 -8.38 4.63 -2.13
C ASP A 50 -7.76 6.01 -1.90
N GLU A 51 -8.13 6.69 -0.81
CA GLU A 51 -7.58 8.00 -0.45
C GLU A 51 -6.09 7.91 -0.10
N ALA A 52 -5.69 6.88 0.65
CA ALA A 52 -4.28 6.63 0.96
C ALA A 52 -3.48 6.37 -0.33
N SER A 53 -4.00 5.55 -1.24
CA SER A 53 -3.37 5.25 -2.54
C SER A 53 -3.14 6.52 -3.34
N LYS A 54 -4.18 7.33 -3.56
CA LYS A 54 -4.09 8.59 -4.31
C LYS A 54 -3.09 9.58 -3.73
N ARG A 55 -3.01 9.67 -2.40
CA ARG A 55 -2.04 10.55 -1.72
C ARG A 55 -0.60 10.06 -1.81
N CYS A 56 -0.39 8.77 -2.06
CA CYS A 56 0.94 8.17 -2.16
C CYS A 56 1.43 8.08 -3.61
N GLN A 57 0.53 8.15 -4.58
CA GLN A 57 0.93 8.17 -5.99
C GLN A 57 1.86 9.36 -6.22
N PRO A 58 2.97 9.17 -6.94
CA PRO A 58 3.81 10.28 -7.34
C PRO A 58 2.93 11.23 -8.16
N SER A 59 2.63 12.41 -7.61
CA SER A 59 1.97 13.50 -8.34
C SER A 59 2.72 13.67 -9.64
N GLU A 60 2.00 13.64 -10.77
CA GLU A 60 2.50 13.81 -12.14
C GLU A 60 3.90 14.43 -12.13
N SER A 61 4.93 13.58 -12.23
CA SER A 61 6.29 13.91 -11.84
C SER A 61 6.98 14.90 -12.78
N GLY A 62 6.23 15.73 -13.52
CA GLY A 62 6.71 16.53 -14.64
C GLY A 62 7.26 15.69 -15.79
N LEU A 63 7.21 14.36 -15.67
CA LEU A 63 7.64 13.39 -16.68
C LEU A 63 6.39 12.68 -17.20
N PRO A 64 6.23 12.54 -18.53
CA PRO A 64 5.09 11.85 -19.09
C PRO A 64 5.04 10.40 -18.56
N PRO A 65 3.84 9.85 -18.24
CA PRO A 65 3.66 8.48 -17.78
C PRO A 65 4.29 7.38 -18.66
N SER A 66 4.74 7.73 -19.87
CA SER A 66 5.34 6.82 -20.83
C SER A 66 6.80 6.43 -20.54
N GLU A 67 7.48 7.06 -19.57
CA GLU A 67 8.91 6.80 -19.29
C GLU A 67 9.19 5.99 -18.02
N LEU A 68 8.21 5.86 -17.11
CA LEU A 68 8.38 5.07 -15.88
C LEU A 68 7.67 3.73 -16.02
N GLU A 69 8.40 2.65 -15.74
CA GLU A 69 7.80 1.31 -15.68
C GLU A 69 6.80 1.22 -14.51
N ASP A 70 5.72 0.44 -14.68
CA ASP A 70 4.71 0.20 -13.65
C ASP A 70 5.32 -0.21 -12.30
N ALA A 71 6.41 -0.98 -12.34
CA ALA A 71 7.14 -1.41 -11.15
C ALA A 71 7.80 -0.23 -10.40
N GLN A 72 8.30 0.78 -11.12
CA GLN A 72 8.93 1.96 -10.54
C GLN A 72 7.88 2.88 -9.90
N ILE A 73 6.73 3.07 -10.57
CA ILE A 73 5.59 3.81 -10.01
C ILE A 73 5.11 3.14 -8.73
N ALA A 74 5.00 1.81 -8.75
CA ALA A 74 4.60 1.03 -7.58
C ALA A 74 5.63 1.15 -6.45
N GLU A 75 6.93 1.05 -6.73
CA GLU A 75 7.96 1.24 -5.70
C GLU A 75 7.91 2.65 -5.10
N ALA A 76 7.79 3.69 -5.93
CA ALA A 76 7.68 5.07 -5.47
C ALA A 76 6.45 5.28 -4.58
N THR A 77 5.30 4.73 -4.98
CA THR A 77 4.06 4.80 -4.22
C THR A 77 4.18 4.12 -2.85
N SER A 78 4.80 2.94 -2.81
CA SER A 78 5.05 2.26 -1.53
C SER A 78 5.97 3.05 -0.61
N ARG A 79 7.04 3.64 -1.16
CA ARG A 79 7.96 4.49 -0.38
C ARG A 79 7.26 5.72 0.20
N ALA A 80 6.37 6.36 -0.57
CA ALA A 80 5.56 7.47 -0.07
C ALA A 80 4.64 7.03 1.07
N ALA A 81 3.98 5.87 0.94
CA ALA A 81 3.13 5.31 1.99
C ALA A 81 3.92 5.02 3.29
N MET A 82 5.10 4.40 3.17
CA MET A 82 6.00 4.15 4.30
C MET A 82 6.39 5.46 5.00
N LYS A 83 6.76 6.50 4.25
CA LYS A 83 7.10 7.81 4.81
C LYS A 83 5.96 8.36 5.66
N ILE A 84 4.73 8.32 5.15
CA ILE A 84 3.55 8.78 5.89
C ILE A 84 3.32 7.94 7.16
N VAL A 85 3.50 6.62 7.10
CA VAL A 85 3.39 5.75 8.29
C VAL A 85 4.39 6.15 9.38
N LEU A 86 5.64 6.41 8.99
CA LEU A 86 6.69 6.84 9.91
C LEU A 86 6.38 8.21 10.52
N GLU A 87 5.97 9.19 9.72
CA GLU A 87 5.60 10.53 10.19
C GLU A 87 4.41 10.47 11.16
N ARG A 88 3.37 9.71 10.84
CA ARG A 88 2.19 9.55 11.71
C ARG A 88 2.53 8.85 13.03
N THR A 89 3.44 7.88 13.00
CA THR A 89 3.93 7.17 14.19
C THR A 89 4.79 8.10 15.06
N ALA A 90 5.64 8.92 14.46
CA ALA A 90 6.50 9.87 15.18
C ALA A 90 5.69 11.01 15.84
N LEU A 91 4.66 11.50 15.16
CA LEU A 91 3.81 12.58 15.67
C LEU A 91 2.82 12.14 16.77
N LYS A 92 2.86 10.86 17.20
CA LYS A 92 1.88 10.27 18.12
C LYS A 92 0.46 10.74 17.82
N LYS A 93 0.04 10.63 16.55
CA LYS A 93 -1.36 10.86 16.17
C LYS A 93 -2.20 9.69 16.71
N ASP A 94 -2.21 9.57 18.04
CA ASP A 94 -2.77 8.49 18.83
C ASP A 94 -4.26 8.74 18.98
N GLY A 95 -5.04 7.85 18.38
CA GLY A 95 -6.49 7.92 18.34
C GLY A 95 -6.99 6.88 17.34
N ARG A 96 -8.15 6.26 17.62
CA ARG A 96 -8.66 5.12 16.83
C ARG A 96 -8.73 5.42 15.33
N LEU A 97 -9.12 6.64 14.95
CA LEU A 97 -9.14 7.09 13.55
C LEU A 97 -7.73 7.30 13.00
N GLY A 98 -6.82 7.82 13.83
CA GLY A 98 -5.40 8.01 13.51
C GLY A 98 -4.73 6.68 13.16
N ASP A 99 -4.95 5.66 13.98
CA ASP A 99 -4.45 4.30 13.79
C ASP A 99 -5.07 3.65 12.55
N PHE A 100 -6.39 3.74 12.40
CA PHE A 100 -7.09 3.20 11.24
C PHE A 100 -6.53 3.71 9.92
N LEU A 101 -6.30 5.03 9.82
CA LEU A 101 -5.71 5.63 8.62
C LEU A 101 -4.24 5.21 8.44
N THR A 102 -3.46 5.16 9.51
CA THR A 102 -2.06 4.73 9.44
C THR A 102 -1.95 3.27 8.96
N ASP A 103 -2.87 2.43 9.39
CA ASP A 103 -2.96 1.03 8.99
C ASP A 103 -3.41 0.89 7.53
N ALA A 104 -4.29 1.78 7.04
CA ALA A 104 -4.61 1.87 5.62
C ALA A 104 -3.38 2.24 4.77
N TYR A 105 -2.59 3.23 5.18
CA TYR A 105 -1.32 3.58 4.51
C TYR A 105 -0.33 2.41 4.51
N ALA A 106 -0.23 1.69 5.64
CA ALA A 106 0.62 0.50 5.69
C ALA A 106 0.16 -0.58 4.70
N THR A 107 -1.15 -0.78 4.59
CA THR A 107 -1.75 -1.72 3.63
C THR A 107 -1.46 -1.31 2.19
N VAL A 108 -1.57 -0.02 1.87
CA VAL A 108 -1.20 0.53 0.55
C VAL A 108 0.28 0.31 0.24
N GLY A 109 1.18 0.56 1.20
CA GLY A 109 2.61 0.30 1.03
C GLY A 109 2.90 -1.15 0.67
N ILE A 110 2.33 -2.08 1.43
CA ILE A 110 2.45 -3.52 1.16
C ILE A 110 1.88 -3.89 -0.22
N ALA A 111 0.71 -3.37 -0.60
CA ALA A 111 0.10 -3.65 -1.90
C ALA A 111 1.00 -3.20 -3.07
N TYR A 112 1.58 -2.00 -2.98
CA TYR A 112 2.43 -1.47 -4.04
C TYR A 112 3.83 -2.10 -4.09
N HIS A 113 4.46 -2.44 -2.95
CA HIS A 113 5.68 -3.24 -2.99
C HIS A 113 5.43 -4.66 -3.54
N ARG A 114 4.25 -5.24 -3.31
CA ARG A 114 3.85 -6.48 -3.97
C ARG A 114 3.75 -6.32 -5.49
N ALA A 115 3.17 -5.22 -5.97
CA ALA A 115 3.08 -4.91 -7.39
C ALA A 115 4.46 -4.67 -8.03
N ALA A 116 5.38 -4.03 -7.31
CA ALA A 116 6.79 -3.87 -7.71
C ALA A 116 7.64 -5.16 -7.61
N GLY A 117 7.04 -6.30 -7.27
CA GLY A 117 7.72 -7.60 -7.18
C GLY A 117 8.70 -7.75 -6.01
N VAL A 118 8.66 -6.86 -5.00
CA VAL A 118 9.59 -6.86 -3.86
C VAL A 118 9.54 -8.16 -3.05
N TYR A 119 8.37 -8.80 -2.96
CA TYR A 119 8.14 -9.99 -2.13
C TYR A 119 8.29 -11.33 -2.84
N THR A 120 8.78 -11.35 -4.09
CA THR A 120 8.92 -12.60 -4.89
C THR A 120 9.73 -13.72 -4.21
N MET A 121 10.58 -13.40 -3.23
CA MET A 121 11.42 -14.35 -2.50
C MET A 121 11.03 -14.49 -1.02
N ASP A 122 9.99 -13.80 -0.56
CA ASP A 122 9.49 -13.84 0.82
C ASP A 122 8.00 -14.23 0.79
N LYS A 123 7.73 -15.52 1.00
CA LYS A 123 6.40 -16.12 0.82
C LYS A 123 5.34 -15.47 1.72
N GLU A 124 5.66 -15.22 2.99
CA GLU A 124 4.72 -14.60 3.93
C GLU A 124 4.35 -13.18 3.51
N MET A 125 5.34 -12.39 3.11
CA MET A 125 5.11 -11.03 2.61
C MET A 125 4.41 -11.05 1.25
N GLN A 126 4.61 -12.07 0.43
CA GLN A 126 3.91 -12.25 -0.84
C GLN A 126 2.42 -12.53 -0.63
N GLU A 127 2.07 -13.36 0.34
CA GLU A 127 0.68 -13.66 0.71
C GLU A 127 -0.02 -12.41 1.28
N LEU A 128 0.64 -11.73 2.23
CA LEU A 128 0.13 -10.48 2.79
C LEU A 128 -0.04 -9.40 1.70
N GLY A 129 0.95 -9.30 0.81
CA GLY A 129 0.93 -8.45 -0.38
C GLY A 129 -0.26 -8.72 -1.29
N THR A 130 -0.53 -9.99 -1.56
CA THR A 130 -1.65 -10.40 -2.42
C THR A 130 -3.00 -10.00 -1.81
N ALA A 131 -3.17 -10.21 -0.50
CA ALA A 131 -4.38 -9.78 0.20
C ALA A 131 -4.56 -8.25 0.19
N ALA A 132 -3.46 -7.51 0.39
CA ALA A 132 -3.46 -6.05 0.33
C ALA A 132 -3.80 -5.52 -1.08
N VAL A 133 -3.24 -6.12 -2.14
CA VAL A 133 -3.58 -5.80 -3.53
C VAL A 133 -5.06 -6.06 -3.79
N HIS A 134 -5.60 -7.20 -3.34
CA HIS A 134 -7.01 -7.52 -3.53
C HIS A 134 -7.92 -6.45 -2.90
N LEU A 135 -7.64 -6.03 -1.67
CA LEU A 135 -8.38 -4.94 -1.03
C LEU A 135 -8.25 -3.61 -1.77
N LEU A 136 -7.06 -3.27 -2.26
CA LEU A 136 -6.83 -2.07 -3.07
C LEU A 136 -7.64 -2.11 -4.38
N THR A 137 -7.68 -3.25 -5.07
CA THR A 137 -8.50 -3.43 -6.28
C THR A 137 -9.97 -3.23 -5.97
N MET A 138 -10.48 -3.86 -4.91
CA MET A 138 -11.88 -3.68 -4.49
C MET A 138 -12.20 -2.23 -4.14
N ALA A 139 -11.28 -1.52 -3.48
CA ALA A 139 -11.43 -0.12 -3.13
C ALA A 139 -11.57 0.77 -4.37
N THR A 140 -10.69 0.58 -5.36
CA THR A 140 -10.72 1.30 -6.64
C THR A 140 -12.00 0.99 -7.41
N SER A 141 -12.40 -0.28 -7.52
CA SER A 141 -13.65 -0.68 -8.19
C SER A 141 -14.87 -0.06 -7.53
N TYR A 142 -14.94 -0.08 -6.20
CA TYR A 142 -16.03 0.54 -5.43
C TYR A 142 -16.14 2.04 -5.71
N LYS A 143 -15.01 2.76 -5.76
CA LYS A 143 -14.98 4.19 -6.06
C LYS A 143 -15.37 4.51 -7.50
N ASN A 144 -14.95 3.69 -8.46
CA ASN A 144 -15.35 3.86 -9.86
C ASN A 144 -16.86 3.61 -10.04
N ALA A 145 -17.42 2.60 -9.38
CA ALA A 145 -18.85 2.35 -9.39
C ALA A 145 -19.66 3.52 -8.81
N GLN A 146 -19.16 4.18 -7.76
CA GLN A 146 -19.80 5.39 -7.22
C GLN A 146 -19.75 6.59 -8.17
N LYS A 147 -18.66 6.76 -8.91
CA LYS A 147 -18.54 7.85 -9.90
C LYS A 147 -19.50 7.64 -11.09
N ASN A 148 -19.66 6.40 -11.54
CA ASN A 148 -20.47 6.06 -12.71
C ASN A 148 -21.97 5.90 -12.40
N GLY A 149 -22.35 5.88 -11.12
CA GLY A 149 -23.74 5.74 -10.66
C GLY A 149 -24.37 7.01 -10.07
N GLY A 150 -23.78 8.19 -10.30
CA GLY A 150 -24.37 9.48 -9.91
C GLY A 150 -25.58 9.84 -10.79
N PRO A 151 -26.59 10.57 -10.26
CA PRO A 151 -27.83 10.84 -10.99
C PRO A 151 -27.57 11.69 -12.23
N VAL A 152 -28.14 11.24 -13.36
CA VAL A 152 -28.40 12.05 -14.57
C VAL A 152 -29.61 12.93 -14.29
#